data_AF-A0AAD4TA56-F1
#
_entry.id   AF-A0AAD4TA56-F1
#
_cell.length_a   1.000
_cell.length_b   1.000
_cell.length_c   1.000
_cell.angle_alpha   90.00
_cell.angle_beta   90.00
_cell.angle_gamma   90.00
#
_symmetry.space_group_name_H-M   'P 1'
#
loop_
_entity.id
_entity.type
_entity.pdbx_description
1 polymer ?
#
loop_
_entity_poly.entity_id
_entity_poly.type
_entity_poly.pdbx_seq_one_letter_code
_entity_poly.pdbx_strand_id
1 'polypeptide(L)'
;MENENLADKKEIHYRQKSRIQWHRDGERNTKYYHRIVKNRRRRNTFASLNINGVMVDDKQAIREEIVSHFENKFKLNSEEFIDISTMNLRQISTDSAESIEAQITEEEVLAALKKLGQNRAPGPDGFQ
;
A
#
# COMPACT_ATOMS: atom_id res chain seq x y z
N MET A 1 20.20 27.90 -5.99
CA MET A 1 19.95 26.59 -6.62
C MET A 1 19.72 25.47 -5.60
N GLU A 2 20.55 25.30 -4.56
CA GLU A 2 20.32 24.21 -3.56
C GLU A 2 19.03 24.36 -2.71
N ASN A 3 18.67 25.59 -2.32
CA ASN A 3 17.46 25.84 -1.52
C ASN A 3 16.16 25.56 -2.27
N GLU A 4 16.16 25.75 -3.59
CA GLU A 4 15.00 25.52 -4.46
C GLU A 4 14.73 24.01 -4.60
N ASN A 5 15.79 23.23 -4.79
CA ASN A 5 15.75 21.78 -4.89
C ASN A 5 15.24 21.11 -3.59
N LEU A 6 15.57 21.68 -2.41
CA LEU A 6 15.07 21.17 -1.13
C LEU A 6 13.57 21.46 -0.92
N ALA A 7 13.10 22.62 -1.36
CA ALA A 7 11.69 23.01 -1.25
C ALA A 7 10.80 22.09 -2.11
N ASP A 8 11.23 21.83 -3.35
CA ASP A 8 10.52 20.97 -4.28
C ASP A 8 10.45 19.52 -3.77
N LYS A 9 11.54 18.98 -3.21
CA LYS A 9 11.55 17.63 -2.60
C LYS A 9 10.58 17.53 -1.41
N LYS A 10 10.53 18.54 -0.55
CA LYS A 10 9.60 18.58 0.59
C LYS A 10 8.16 18.63 0.13
N GLU A 11 7.87 19.38 -0.93
CA GLU A 11 6.54 19.46 -1.52
C GLU A 11 6.06 18.10 -2.05
N ILE A 12 6.89 17.44 -2.87
CA ILE A 12 6.59 16.10 -3.42
C ILE A 12 6.32 15.11 -2.28
N HIS A 13 7.14 15.13 -1.23
CA HIS A 13 6.98 14.28 -0.06
C HIS A 13 5.64 14.47 0.66
N TYR A 14 5.25 15.72 0.93
CA TYR A 14 3.98 15.99 1.62
C TYR A 14 2.76 15.76 0.72
N ARG A 15 2.88 15.99 -0.59
CA ARG A 15 1.86 15.63 -1.59
C ARG A 15 1.62 14.12 -1.57
N GLN A 16 2.67 13.31 -1.72
CA GLN A 16 2.57 11.85 -1.66
C GLN A 16 1.97 11.37 -0.33
N LYS A 17 2.42 11.90 0.81
CA LYS A 17 1.88 11.54 2.15
C LYS A 17 0.41 11.92 2.33
N SER A 18 -0.05 13.00 1.71
CA SER A 18 -1.44 13.42 1.80
C SER A 18 -2.40 12.53 0.98
N ARG A 19 -1.88 11.89 -0.09
CA ARG A 19 -2.63 11.16 -1.14
C ARG A 19 -3.76 11.99 -1.77
N ILE A 20 -3.52 13.29 -1.94
CA ILE A 20 -4.44 14.21 -2.64
C ILE A 20 -3.96 14.37 -4.08
N GLN A 21 -4.88 14.23 -5.04
CA GLN A 21 -4.58 14.27 -6.47
C GLN A 21 -4.78 15.66 -7.10
N TRP A 22 -5.55 16.55 -6.46
CA TRP A 22 -5.92 17.85 -7.01
C TRP A 22 -5.04 18.97 -6.43
N HIS A 23 -4.38 19.71 -7.33
CA HIS A 23 -3.86 21.04 -7.01
C HIS A 23 -5.03 22.02 -6.96
N ARG A 24 -5.44 22.42 -5.75
CA ARG A 24 -6.11 23.69 -5.56
C ARG A 24 -5.05 24.65 -5.01
N ASP A 25 -4.67 25.59 -5.86
CA ASP A 25 -3.97 26.83 -5.51
C ASP A 25 -2.47 26.70 -5.20
N GLY A 26 -1.68 26.74 -6.27
CA GLY A 26 -0.66 27.78 -6.50
C GLY A 26 0.49 28.03 -5.53
N GLU A 27 0.58 27.40 -4.35
CA GLU A 27 1.68 27.63 -3.41
C GLU A 27 2.40 26.34 -3.00
N ARG A 28 3.73 26.38 -3.08
CA ARG A 28 4.63 25.30 -2.68
C ARG A 28 4.54 25.12 -1.16
N ASN A 29 4.21 23.90 -0.74
CA ASN A 29 4.08 23.47 0.66
C ASN A 29 2.96 24.14 1.50
N THR A 30 1.72 24.08 1.02
CA THR A 30 0.56 24.62 1.73
C THR A 30 0.34 23.97 3.10
N LYS A 31 -0.07 24.79 4.09
CA LYS A 31 -0.63 24.35 5.39
C LYS A 31 -1.73 23.30 5.24
N TYR A 32 -2.39 23.27 4.07
CA TYR A 32 -3.40 22.30 3.68
C TYR A 32 -2.86 20.87 3.65
N TYR A 33 -1.77 20.59 2.90
CA TYR A 33 -1.19 19.23 2.86
C TYR A 33 -0.75 18.77 4.23
N HIS A 34 -0.11 19.64 5.02
CA HIS A 34 0.29 19.35 6.39
C HIS A 34 -0.90 19.00 7.28
N ARG A 35 -2.01 19.74 7.18
CA ARG A 35 -3.24 19.46 7.94
C ARG A 35 -3.83 18.11 7.55
N ILE A 36 -3.86 17.77 6.27
CA ILE A 36 -4.36 16.48 5.80
C ILE A 36 -3.46 15.33 6.27
N VAL A 37 -2.13 15.46 6.14
CA VAL A 37 -1.18 14.46 6.65
C VAL A 37 -1.33 14.27 8.16
N LYS A 38 -1.49 15.35 8.92
CA LYS A 38 -1.74 15.28 10.37
C LYS A 38 -3.05 14.57 10.70
N ASN A 39 -4.12 14.87 9.97
CA ASN A 39 -5.41 14.20 10.15
C ASN A 39 -5.34 12.71 9.79
N ARG A 40 -4.66 12.35 8.69
CA ARG A 40 -4.44 10.94 8.31
C ARG A 40 -3.62 10.20 9.36
N ARG A 41 -2.53 10.81 9.85
CA ARG A 41 -1.75 10.26 10.97
C ARG A 41 -2.63 10.02 12.19
N ARG A 42 -3.40 11.02 12.62
CA ARG A 42 -4.30 10.89 13.78
C ARG A 42 -5.33 9.77 13.60
N ARG A 43 -5.91 9.60 12.42
CA ARG A 43 -6.88 8.53 12.13
C ARG A 43 -6.24 7.15 12.06
N ASN A 44 -5.01 7.06 11.57
CA ASN A 44 -4.31 5.79 11.35
C ASN A 44 -3.48 5.35 12.58
N THR A 45 -3.29 6.22 13.57
CA THR A 45 -2.67 5.85 14.84
C THR A 45 -3.70 5.13 15.70
N PHE A 46 -3.39 3.88 16.07
CA PHE A 46 -4.11 3.18 17.14
C PHE A 46 -3.79 3.87 18.47
N ALA A 47 -4.74 4.68 18.96
CA ALA A 47 -4.61 5.33 20.27
C ALA A 47 -4.87 4.35 21.42
N SER A 48 -5.80 3.42 21.20
CA SER A 48 -6.09 2.30 22.07
C SER A 48 -6.77 1.18 21.28
N LEU A 49 -6.65 -0.04 21.77
CA LEU A 49 -7.23 -1.25 21.19
C LEU A 49 -7.97 -2.02 22.28
N ASN A 50 -9.15 -2.57 21.95
CA ASN A 50 -9.82 -3.50 22.83
C ASN A 50 -9.22 -4.90 22.61
N ILE A 51 -8.58 -5.45 23.64
CA ILE A 51 -8.01 -6.79 23.65
C ILE A 51 -8.82 -7.59 24.67
N ASN A 52 -9.64 -8.53 24.19
CA ASN A 52 -10.44 -9.43 25.01
C ASN A 52 -11.33 -8.73 26.07
N GLY A 53 -11.91 -7.57 25.72
CA GLY A 53 -12.79 -6.79 26.61
C GLY A 53 -12.07 -5.71 27.40
N VAL A 54 -10.73 -5.64 27.35
CA VAL A 54 -9.92 -4.65 28.05
C VAL A 54 -9.40 -3.61 27.05
N MET A 55 -9.60 -2.33 27.37
CA MET A 55 -9.01 -1.23 26.58
C MET A 55 -7.53 -1.08 26.95
N VAL A 56 -6.65 -1.30 25.97
CA VAL A 56 -5.20 -1.16 26.09
C VAL A 56 -4.74 0.04 25.27
N ASP A 57 -3.94 0.93 25.87
CA ASP A 57 -3.35 2.11 25.22
C ASP A 57 -1.83 2.03 25.07
N ASP A 58 -1.20 0.98 25.60
CA ASP A 58 0.22 0.71 25.38
C ASP A 58 0.51 0.31 23.93
N LYS A 59 1.38 1.09 23.28
CA LYS A 59 1.71 0.90 21.86
C LYS A 59 2.42 -0.41 21.59
N GLN A 60 3.23 -0.89 22.53
CA GLN A 60 3.98 -2.13 22.35
C GLN A 60 3.03 -3.32 22.42
N ALA A 61 2.18 -3.37 23.46
CA ALA A 61 1.12 -4.39 23.58
C ALA A 61 0.16 -4.41 22.38
N ILE A 62 -0.29 -3.23 21.91
CA ILE A 62 -1.13 -3.13 20.71
C ILE A 62 -0.43 -3.73 19.48
N ARG A 63 0.86 -3.45 19.31
CA ARG A 63 1.63 -3.96 18.17
C ARG A 63 1.76 -5.48 18.23
N GLU A 64 2.09 -6.02 19.40
CA GLU A 64 2.25 -7.46 19.63
C GLU A 64 0.93 -8.20 19.39
N GLU A 65 -0.19 -7.66 19.88
CA GLU A 65 -1.52 -8.22 19.66
C GLU A 65 -1.90 -8.22 18.17
N ILE A 66 -1.66 -7.11 17.45
CA ILE A 66 -1.94 -7.06 16.01
C ILE A 66 -1.14 -8.13 15.25
N VAL A 67 0.14 -8.27 15.56
CA VAL A 67 0.99 -9.30 14.94
C VAL A 67 0.46 -10.69 15.25
N SER A 68 0.24 -11.00 16.54
CA SER A 68 -0.27 -12.30 16.97
C SER A 68 -1.62 -12.64 16.34
N HIS A 69 -2.55 -11.67 16.29
CA HIS A 69 -3.85 -11.84 15.68
C HIS A 69 -3.75 -12.27 14.21
N PHE A 70 -2.96 -11.54 13.41
CA PHE A 70 -2.84 -11.85 11.99
C PHE A 70 -1.98 -13.09 11.73
N GLU A 71 -0.95 -13.35 12.53
CA GLU A 71 -0.22 -14.62 12.49
C GLU A 71 -1.17 -15.79 12.73
N ASN A 72 -1.99 -15.74 13.78
CA ASN A 72 -2.94 -16.80 14.09
C ASN A 72 -4.04 -16.92 13.03
N LYS A 73 -4.51 -15.80 12.48
CA LYS A 73 -5.54 -15.79 11.43
C LYS A 73 -5.04 -16.35 10.09
N PHE A 74 -3.76 -16.11 9.76
CA PHE A 74 -3.15 -16.60 8.53
C PHE A 74 -2.28 -17.84 8.73
N LYS A 75 -2.28 -18.42 9.95
CA LYS A 75 -1.74 -19.76 10.17
C LYS A 75 -2.55 -20.72 9.33
N LEU A 76 -1.86 -21.42 8.45
CA LEU A 76 -2.43 -22.43 7.58
C LEU A 76 -2.88 -23.59 8.46
N ASN A 77 -4.19 -23.75 8.65
CA ASN A 77 -4.74 -24.96 9.24
C ASN A 77 -4.66 -26.06 8.18
N SER A 78 -3.75 -27.01 8.37
CA SER A 78 -3.49 -28.11 7.44
C SER A 78 -4.71 -29.01 7.19
N GLU A 79 -5.76 -28.88 8.00
CA GLU A 79 -6.98 -29.69 7.95
C GLU A 79 -8.00 -29.19 6.90
N GLU A 80 -7.82 -27.99 6.34
CA GLU A 80 -8.74 -27.38 5.36
C GLU A 80 -8.17 -27.34 3.92
N PHE A 81 -7.23 -28.23 3.59
CA PHE A 81 -6.79 -28.35 2.20
C PHE A 81 -7.88 -29.01 1.35
N ILE A 82 -8.63 -28.17 0.66
CA ILE A 82 -9.49 -28.59 -0.44
C ILE A 82 -8.59 -28.90 -1.63
N ASP A 83 -8.62 -30.16 -2.08
CA ASP A 83 -7.95 -30.55 -3.32
C ASP A 83 -8.71 -29.99 -4.52
N ILE A 84 -8.31 -28.81 -4.95
CA ILE A 84 -8.86 -28.11 -6.11
C ILE A 84 -8.61 -28.84 -7.44
N SER A 85 -7.67 -29.80 -7.49
CA SER A 85 -7.42 -30.58 -8.72
C SER A 85 -8.60 -31.49 -9.08
N THR A 86 -9.39 -31.87 -8.08
CA THR A 86 -10.62 -32.67 -8.26
C THR A 86 -11.84 -31.84 -8.62
N MET A 87 -11.74 -30.51 -8.55
CA MET A 87 -12.86 -29.60 -8.79
C MET A 87 -12.98 -29.21 -10.26
N ASN A 88 -14.19 -29.24 -10.80
CA ASN A 88 -14.47 -28.75 -12.15
C ASN A 88 -14.60 -27.23 -12.16
N LEU A 89 -13.45 -26.54 -12.04
CA LEU A 89 -13.35 -25.09 -12.07
C LEU A 89 -13.29 -24.59 -13.51
N ARG A 90 -13.79 -23.36 -13.75
CA ARG A 90 -13.61 -22.70 -15.05
C ARG A 90 -12.13 -22.45 -15.29
N GLN A 91 -11.62 -23.02 -16.37
CA GLN A 91 -10.26 -22.82 -16.82
C GLN A 91 -10.23 -21.73 -17.92
N ILE A 92 -9.12 -21.00 -17.97
CA ILE A 92 -8.82 -20.11 -19.10
C ILE A 92 -8.54 -20.94 -20.35
N SER A 93 -8.65 -20.34 -21.53
CA SER A 93 -8.24 -21.02 -22.76
C SER A 93 -6.74 -21.31 -22.76
N THR A 94 -6.33 -22.35 -23.48
CA THR A 94 -4.92 -22.69 -23.72
C THR A 94 -4.12 -21.48 -24.18
N ASP A 95 -4.65 -20.73 -25.15
CA ASP A 95 -4.00 -19.54 -25.71
C ASP A 95 -3.79 -18.45 -24.65
N SER A 96 -4.75 -18.30 -23.72
CA SER A 96 -4.62 -17.33 -22.63
C SER A 96 -3.59 -17.79 -21.60
N ALA A 97 -3.53 -19.10 -21.32
CA ALA A 97 -2.54 -19.66 -20.42
C ALA A 97 -1.13 -19.47 -20.98
N GLU A 98 -0.92 -19.85 -22.26
CA GLU A 98 0.35 -19.66 -22.96
C GLU A 98 0.77 -18.18 -23.01
N SER A 99 -0.18 -17.26 -23.22
CA SER A 99 0.11 -15.82 -23.20
C SER A 99 0.51 -15.29 -21.83
N ILE A 100 -0.02 -15.84 -20.73
CA ILE A 100 0.33 -15.41 -19.36
C ILE A 100 1.67 -16.02 -18.92
N GLU A 101 1.99 -17.22 -19.40
CA GLU A 101 3.25 -17.92 -19.12
C GLU A 101 4.39 -17.56 -20.09
N ALA A 102 4.10 -16.74 -21.12
CA ALA A 102 5.08 -16.24 -22.06
C ALA A 102 6.19 -15.43 -21.36
N GLN A 103 7.36 -15.37 -22.00
CA GLN A 103 8.45 -14.54 -21.50
C GLN A 103 8.09 -13.07 -21.55
N ILE A 104 8.36 -12.36 -20.44
CA ILE A 104 8.17 -10.92 -20.34
C ILE A 104 9.06 -10.21 -21.36
N THR A 105 8.46 -9.33 -22.16
CA THR A 105 9.16 -8.55 -23.18
C THR A 105 9.48 -7.13 -22.71
N GLU A 106 10.49 -6.49 -23.29
CA GLU A 106 10.81 -5.08 -23.00
C GLU A 106 9.63 -4.14 -23.33
N GLU A 107 8.88 -4.45 -24.40
CA GLU A 107 7.72 -3.68 -24.82
C GLU A 107 6.60 -3.72 -23.78
N GLU A 108 6.34 -4.89 -23.19
CA GLU A 108 5.38 -5.05 -22.09
C GLU A 108 5.82 -4.28 -20.85
N VAL A 109 7.11 -4.34 -20.50
CA VAL A 109 7.67 -3.58 -19.37
C VAL A 109 7.47 -2.07 -19.61
N LEU A 110 7.80 -1.57 -20.80
CA LEU A 110 7.61 -0.16 -21.16
C LEU A 110 6.13 0.24 -21.15
N ALA A 111 5.24 -0.62 -21.66
CA ALA A 111 3.80 -0.38 -21.65
C ALA A 111 3.25 -0.36 -20.22
N ALA A 112 3.72 -1.26 -19.34
CA ALA A 112 3.34 -1.31 -17.94
C ALA A 112 3.82 -0.06 -17.18
N LEU A 113 5.06 0.38 -17.41
CA LEU A 113 5.61 1.61 -16.84
C LEU A 113 4.81 2.84 -17.29
N LYS A 114 4.43 2.92 -18.57
CA LYS A 114 3.57 4.01 -19.08
C LYS A 114 2.17 4.02 -18.45
N LYS A 115 1.65 2.84 -18.06
CA LYS A 115 0.37 2.70 -17.34
C LYS A 115 0.51 2.97 -15.83
N LEU A 116 1.72 3.02 -15.28
CA LEU A 116 1.96 3.35 -13.89
C LEU A 116 1.67 4.85 -13.67
N GLY A 117 0.54 5.17 -13.04
CA GLY A 117 0.16 6.56 -12.76
C GLY A 117 1.23 7.30 -11.94
N GLN A 118 1.55 8.54 -12.34
CA GLN A 118 2.67 9.37 -11.81
C GLN A 118 2.64 9.68 -10.29
N ASN A 119 1.55 9.34 -9.59
CA ASN A 119 1.33 9.66 -8.17
C ASN A 119 1.15 8.42 -7.28
N ARG A 120 1.68 7.24 -7.65
CA ARG A 120 1.70 6.09 -6.73
C ARG A 120 2.72 6.30 -5.61
N ALA A 121 2.40 5.85 -4.41
CA ALA A 121 3.38 5.87 -3.33
C ALA A 121 4.55 4.94 -3.69
N PRO A 122 5.81 5.33 -3.42
CA PRO A 122 6.95 4.46 -3.66
C PRO A 122 6.83 3.16 -2.85
N GLY A 123 7.42 2.09 -3.37
CA GLY A 123 7.51 0.80 -2.69
C GLY A 123 8.28 0.91 -1.37
N PRO A 124 8.27 -0.15 -0.54
CA PRO A 124 9.09 -0.20 0.68
C PRO A 124 10.60 -0.08 0.42
N ASP A 125 11.02 -0.32 -0.83
CA ASP A 125 12.38 -0.13 -1.37
C ASP A 125 12.69 1.32 -1.79
N GLY A 126 11.69 2.21 -1.79
CA GLY A 126 11.84 3.63 -2.10
C GLY A 126 11.76 3.98 -3.58
N PHE A 127 11.52 3.02 -4.47
CA PHE A 127 11.37 3.26 -5.91
C PHE A 127 9.92 3.55 -6.30
N GLN A 128 9.74 4.34 -7.37
CA GLN A 128 8.47 4.68 -7.99
C GLN A 128 8.50 4.30 -9.46
#